data_AF-A0A7X6ZRA3-F1
#
_entry.id   AF-A0A7X6ZRA3-F1
#
_cell.length_a   1.000
_cell.length_b   1.000
_cell.length_c   1.000
_cell.angle_alpha   90.00
_cell.angle_beta   90.00
_cell.angle_gamma   90.00
#
_symmetry.space_group_name_H-M   'P 1'
#
loop_
_entity.id
_entity.type
_entity.pdbx_description
1 polymer ?
#
loop_
_entity_poly.entity_id
_entity_poly.type
_entity_poly.pdbx_seq_one_letter_code
_entity_poly.pdbx_strand_id
1 'polypeptide(L)'
;MRFGCVGGGALGAYSFTVNEGTIDAVLTDVKVPNASNLSDSINLFKHTAGTVILTADNTYSGVTFVKEGTLKVNGSLDSAVIVETGGTLCGTGTLNRTVNVEGGIFTPGIEDTEIGMITLNRFLRIADNGVLKIRIDGSGSDIVKMTHPQTRILLQDAELDLAILEGGIHMLASGVTLVDNQGTNPVEGAFAGFPEGRPVDIGNGRFVAITYEGGNGNDIVATLQNRGSVFIVR
;
A
#
# COMPACT_ATOMS: atom_id res chain seq x y z
N MET A 1 21.67 13.02 21.45
CA MET A 1 21.30 13.01 20.03
C MET A 1 21.95 11.79 19.40
N ARG A 2 21.17 10.77 19.04
CA ARG A 2 21.69 9.61 18.29
C ARG A 2 21.51 9.92 16.81
N PHE A 3 22.59 10.35 16.16
CA PHE A 3 22.68 10.27 14.70
C PHE A 3 23.08 8.84 14.37
N GLY A 4 22.22 8.08 13.69
CA GLY A 4 22.62 6.84 13.07
C GLY A 4 23.59 7.18 11.94
N CYS A 5 24.88 6.91 12.11
CA CYS A 5 25.83 7.00 11.00
C CYS A 5 25.59 5.81 10.07
N VAL A 6 25.38 6.06 8.78
CA VAL A 6 25.61 5.02 7.76
C VAL A 6 27.12 4.86 7.67
N GLY A 7 27.66 3.91 8.43
CA GLY A 7 29.08 3.59 8.44
C GLY A 7 29.48 2.89 7.14
N GLY A 8 30.39 3.51 6.40
CA GLY A 8 31.30 2.83 5.47
C GLY A 8 30.65 2.05 4.33
N GLY A 9 30.05 2.75 3.36
CA GLY A 9 29.81 2.22 2.03
C GLY A 9 30.57 3.05 1.00
N ALA A 10 31.40 2.43 0.16
CA ALA A 10 31.96 3.09 -1.01
C ALA A 10 30.82 3.38 -2.01
N LEU A 11 30.63 4.64 -2.40
CA LEU A 11 29.69 5.03 -3.47
C LEU A 11 30.30 4.66 -4.82
N GLY A 12 29.99 3.44 -5.28
CA GLY A 12 30.51 2.89 -6.54
C GLY A 12 29.44 2.40 -7.53
N ALA A 13 28.15 2.43 -7.21
CA ALA A 13 27.11 1.93 -8.12
C ALA A 13 25.80 2.72 -7.98
N TYR A 14 25.03 2.79 -9.07
CA TYR A 14 23.71 3.43 -9.23
C TYR A 14 22.58 2.85 -8.38
N SER A 15 22.94 2.09 -7.37
CA SER A 15 22.06 1.37 -6.46
C SER A 15 22.50 1.68 -5.05
N PHE A 16 21.57 2.20 -4.26
CA PHE A 16 21.73 2.25 -2.82
C PHE A 16 21.06 1.03 -2.21
N THR A 17 21.75 0.35 -1.30
CA THR A 17 21.20 -0.77 -0.54
C THR A 17 21.12 -0.35 0.91
N VAL A 18 19.95 -0.53 1.52
CA VAL A 18 19.75 -0.35 2.95
C VAL A 18 19.22 -1.63 3.53
N ASN A 19 19.99 -2.21 4.44
CA ASN A 19 19.68 -3.49 5.03
C ASN A 19 18.64 -3.36 6.15
N GLU A 20 18.73 -2.30 6.94
CA GLU A 20 17.83 -1.98 8.05
C GLU A 20 18.04 -0.54 8.51
N GLY A 21 17.05 0.04 9.21
CA GLY A 21 17.17 1.31 9.93
C GLY A 21 16.33 2.46 9.37
N THR A 22 16.58 3.66 9.89
CA THR A 22 15.87 4.89 9.47
C THR A 22 16.76 5.73 8.57
N ILE A 23 16.20 6.19 7.46
CA ILE A 23 16.78 7.20 6.57
C ILE A 23 16.03 8.50 6.80
N ASP A 24 16.68 9.40 7.55
CA ASP A 24 16.19 10.76 7.81
C ASP A 24 16.90 11.82 6.95
N ALA A 25 17.48 11.38 5.83
CA ALA A 25 18.09 12.23 4.83
C ALA A 25 17.23 12.26 3.57
N VAL A 26 17.26 13.38 2.85
CA VAL A 26 16.66 13.47 1.52
C VAL A 26 17.57 12.74 0.53
N LEU A 27 17.07 11.63 -0.03
CA LEU A 27 17.68 10.97 -1.18
C LEU A 27 17.24 11.70 -2.45
N THR A 28 18.22 12.17 -3.23
CA THR A 28 18.00 12.83 -4.52
C THR A 28 18.85 12.16 -5.58
N ASP A 29 18.43 12.28 -6.85
CA ASP A 29 19.25 11.86 -7.98
C ASP A 29 20.60 12.58 -7.96
N VAL A 30 21.66 11.84 -8.30
CA VAL A 30 23.02 12.37 -8.47
C VAL A 30 23.36 12.27 -9.94
N LYS A 31 23.58 13.43 -10.56
CA LYS A 31 24.13 13.51 -11.91
C LYS A 31 25.58 13.05 -11.87
N VAL A 32 25.81 11.76 -12.14
CA VAL A 32 27.15 11.21 -12.33
C VAL A 32 27.41 11.17 -13.83
N PRO A 33 28.32 11.99 -14.39
CA PRO A 33 28.65 11.93 -15.80
C PRO A 33 29.21 10.54 -16.14
N ASN A 34 28.37 9.66 -16.68
CA ASN A 34 28.77 8.35 -17.19
C ASN A 34 27.95 8.05 -18.45
N ALA A 35 28.64 7.65 -19.51
CA ALA A 35 28.05 7.24 -20.79
C ALA A 35 27.04 6.08 -20.67
N SER A 36 27.05 5.32 -19.57
CA SER A 36 26.16 4.17 -19.36
C SER A 36 24.88 4.43 -18.53
N ASN A 37 24.71 5.63 -17.95
CA ASN A 37 23.46 6.00 -17.26
C ASN A 37 22.96 7.35 -17.79
N LEU A 38 22.18 7.30 -18.88
CA LEU A 38 21.68 8.48 -19.57
C LEU A 38 20.50 9.15 -18.85
N SER A 39 19.90 8.51 -17.83
CA SER A 39 18.73 9.05 -17.12
C SER A 39 19.09 9.87 -15.88
N ASP A 40 20.36 9.85 -15.45
CA ASP A 40 20.84 10.45 -14.18
C ASP A 40 20.07 9.98 -12.92
N SER A 41 19.26 8.91 -13.04
CA SER A 41 18.38 8.43 -11.97
C SER A 41 19.06 7.40 -11.07
N ILE A 42 18.73 7.42 -9.78
CA ILE A 42 19.18 6.43 -8.79
C ILE A 42 18.04 5.47 -8.43
N ASN A 43 18.29 4.16 -8.51
CA ASN A 43 17.36 3.16 -8.03
C ASN A 43 17.64 2.81 -6.56
N LEU A 44 16.59 2.57 -5.77
CA LEU A 44 16.69 2.06 -4.42
C LEU A 44 16.31 0.58 -4.39
N PHE A 45 17.13 -0.27 -3.76
CA PHE A 45 16.84 -1.69 -3.60
C PHE A 45 16.73 -2.05 -2.11
N LYS A 46 15.55 -2.51 -1.71
CA LYS A 46 15.26 -3.07 -0.39
C LYS A 46 15.11 -4.59 -0.50
N HIS A 47 16.16 -5.34 -0.19
CA HIS A 47 16.26 -6.79 -0.46
C HIS A 47 16.70 -7.62 0.76
N THR A 48 16.59 -7.06 1.95
CA THR A 48 16.93 -7.72 3.22
C THR A 48 15.69 -7.92 4.08
N ALA A 49 15.70 -8.85 5.03
CA ALA A 49 14.55 -9.10 5.89
C ALA A 49 14.13 -7.93 6.82
N GLY A 50 15.04 -6.98 7.11
CA GLY A 50 14.79 -5.88 8.06
C GLY A 50 13.79 -4.82 7.58
N THR A 51 13.54 -3.81 8.41
CA THR A 51 12.71 -2.65 8.06
C THR A 51 13.59 -1.45 7.72
N VAL A 52 13.27 -0.78 6.61
CA VAL A 52 13.84 0.52 6.24
C VAL A 52 12.75 1.58 6.30
N ILE A 53 13.01 2.68 7.01
CA ILE A 53 12.05 3.77 7.20
C ILE A 53 12.52 5.01 6.47
N LEU A 54 11.73 5.53 5.53
CA LEU A 54 11.95 6.81 4.87
C LEU A 54 11.11 7.89 5.56
N THR A 55 11.74 8.80 6.30
CA THR A 55 11.04 9.88 7.03
C THR A 55 11.10 11.24 6.32
N ALA A 56 12.10 11.45 5.45
CA ALA A 56 12.26 12.68 4.69
C ALA A 56 11.44 12.70 3.38
N ASP A 57 11.43 13.85 2.72
CA ASP A 57 10.89 14.03 1.37
C ASP A 57 11.93 13.65 0.31
N ASN A 58 11.86 12.41 -0.17
CA ASN A 58 12.84 11.84 -1.09
C ASN A 58 12.46 12.12 -2.54
N THR A 59 13.39 12.70 -3.30
CA THR A 59 13.15 13.25 -4.65
C THR A 59 13.84 12.48 -5.78
N TYR A 60 14.52 11.36 -5.50
CA TYR A 60 15.12 10.53 -6.54
C TYR A 60 14.05 9.93 -7.45
N SER A 61 14.33 9.89 -8.75
CA SER A 61 13.36 9.52 -9.79
C SER A 61 13.49 8.07 -10.28
N GLY A 62 14.60 7.40 -9.96
CA GLY A 62 14.79 5.99 -10.28
C GLY A 62 13.85 5.12 -9.47
N VAL A 63 13.67 3.86 -9.88
CA VAL A 63 12.68 2.94 -9.31
C VAL A 63 13.13 2.42 -7.95
N THR A 64 12.19 2.34 -7.01
CA THR A 64 12.34 1.66 -5.73
C THR A 64 11.83 0.23 -5.83
N PHE A 65 12.70 -0.73 -5.60
CA PHE A 65 12.36 -2.16 -5.56
C PHE A 65 12.32 -2.63 -4.12
N VAL A 66 11.17 -3.12 -3.67
CA VAL A 66 10.97 -3.77 -2.38
C VAL A 66 10.85 -5.27 -2.62
N LYS A 67 11.99 -5.96 -2.52
CA LYS A 67 12.15 -7.39 -2.84
C LYS A 67 12.08 -8.29 -1.60
N GLU A 68 12.48 -7.77 -0.44
CA GLU A 68 12.42 -8.49 0.83
C GLU A 68 12.23 -7.53 2.00
N GLY A 69 11.64 -8.02 3.09
CA GLY A 69 11.40 -7.28 4.32
C GLY A 69 10.49 -6.07 4.09
N THR A 70 10.64 -5.02 4.91
CA THR A 70 9.70 -3.90 4.91
C THR A 70 10.35 -2.59 4.45
N LEU A 71 9.72 -1.89 3.51
CA LEU A 71 9.94 -0.47 3.26
C LEU A 71 8.77 0.32 3.85
N LYS A 72 9.06 1.14 4.86
CA LYS A 72 8.10 2.04 5.49
C LYS A 72 8.31 3.46 5.01
N VAL A 73 7.32 4.06 4.36
CA VAL A 73 7.38 5.44 3.89
C VAL A 73 6.50 6.31 4.77
N ASN A 74 7.13 7.18 5.57
CA ASN A 74 6.47 8.14 6.45
C ASN A 74 6.62 9.60 5.99
N GLY A 75 7.65 9.90 5.18
CA GLY A 75 7.79 11.17 4.47
C GLY A 75 7.11 11.13 3.09
N SER A 76 7.74 11.71 2.08
CA SER A 76 7.30 11.58 0.68
C SER A 76 8.34 10.90 -0.20
N LEU A 77 7.87 10.35 -1.33
CA LEU A 77 8.72 9.65 -2.29
C LEU A 77 8.31 9.93 -3.75
N ASP A 78 9.19 10.59 -4.50
CA ASP A 78 9.07 10.85 -5.95
C ASP A 78 9.64 9.73 -6.83
N SER A 79 9.58 8.49 -6.35
CA SER A 79 10.05 7.28 -7.02
C SER A 79 8.89 6.33 -7.27
N ALA A 80 8.90 5.66 -8.43
CA ALA A 80 7.97 4.54 -8.65
C ALA A 80 8.37 3.38 -7.75
N VAL A 81 7.38 2.69 -7.16
CA VAL A 81 7.62 1.58 -6.23
C VAL A 81 7.13 0.28 -6.85
N ILE A 82 7.99 -0.74 -6.84
CA ILE A 82 7.64 -2.12 -7.18
C ILE A 82 7.84 -2.97 -5.94
N VAL A 83 6.78 -3.61 -5.47
CA VAL A 83 6.79 -4.51 -4.31
C VAL A 83 6.69 -5.94 -4.83
N GLU A 84 7.80 -6.66 -4.81
CA GLU A 84 7.88 -8.05 -5.29
C GLU A 84 7.53 -9.04 -4.16
N THR A 85 7.35 -10.31 -4.51
CA THR A 85 7.19 -11.39 -3.52
C THR A 85 8.32 -11.37 -2.47
N GLY A 86 7.93 -11.36 -1.20
CA GLY A 86 8.84 -11.26 -0.05
C GLY A 86 8.99 -9.82 0.49
N GLY A 87 8.59 -8.81 -0.29
CA GLY A 87 8.58 -7.42 0.10
C GLY A 87 7.26 -6.95 0.72
N THR A 88 7.36 -6.00 1.65
CA THR A 88 6.23 -5.27 2.23
C THR A 88 6.44 -3.77 2.08
N LEU A 89 5.45 -3.08 1.52
CA LEU A 89 5.36 -1.62 1.54
C LEU A 89 4.37 -1.20 2.63
N CYS A 90 4.77 -0.28 3.49
CA CYS A 90 3.91 0.29 4.52
C CYS A 90 4.19 1.77 4.80
N GLY A 91 3.52 2.34 5.79
CA GLY A 91 3.73 3.69 6.29
C GLY A 91 2.53 4.61 6.10
N THR A 92 2.72 5.88 6.45
CA THR A 92 1.68 6.92 6.43
C THR A 92 2.01 8.10 5.52
N GLY A 93 3.04 7.93 4.68
CA GLY A 93 3.60 8.97 3.84
C GLY A 93 2.83 9.21 2.54
N THR A 94 3.50 9.89 1.61
CA THR A 94 2.99 10.18 0.27
C THR A 94 3.88 9.58 -0.81
N LEU A 95 3.30 8.79 -1.71
CA LEU A 95 3.97 8.24 -2.89
C LEU A 95 3.49 8.98 -4.14
N ASN A 96 4.40 9.71 -4.78
CA ASN A 96 4.06 10.63 -5.86
C ASN A 96 4.09 10.00 -7.25
N ARG A 97 4.56 8.75 -7.36
CA ARG A 97 4.59 7.97 -8.60
C ARG A 97 3.80 6.67 -8.46
N THR A 98 3.82 5.87 -9.52
CA THR A 98 3.13 4.58 -9.58
C THR A 98 3.61 3.63 -8.49
N VAL A 99 2.67 2.92 -7.88
CA VAL A 99 2.91 1.79 -6.98
C VAL A 99 2.40 0.53 -7.66
N ASN A 100 3.30 -0.42 -7.89
CA ASN A 100 3.00 -1.76 -8.39
C ASN A 100 3.28 -2.76 -7.28
N VAL A 101 2.28 -3.54 -6.87
CA VAL A 101 2.41 -4.65 -5.92
C VAL A 101 2.31 -5.93 -6.73
N GLU A 102 3.45 -6.62 -6.91
CA GLU A 102 3.64 -7.78 -7.78
C GLU A 102 3.97 -8.99 -6.90
N GLY A 103 2.94 -9.59 -6.31
CA GLY A 103 3.07 -10.70 -5.35
C GLY A 103 3.60 -10.32 -3.96
N GLY A 104 3.90 -9.04 -3.73
CA GLY A 104 4.26 -8.50 -2.41
C GLY A 104 3.06 -8.08 -1.56
N ILE A 105 3.33 -7.46 -0.41
CA ILE A 105 2.30 -6.96 0.52
C ILE A 105 2.31 -5.44 0.55
N PHE A 106 1.13 -4.84 0.48
CA PHE A 106 0.92 -3.41 0.71
C PHE A 106 -0.03 -3.23 1.91
N THR A 107 0.45 -2.55 2.95
CA THR A 107 -0.30 -2.32 4.19
C THR A 107 -0.16 -0.87 4.63
N PRO A 108 -1.19 -0.02 4.46
CA PRO A 108 -1.17 1.33 4.99
C PRO A 108 -0.99 1.34 6.51
N GLY A 109 -0.34 2.37 7.03
CA GLY A 109 -0.11 2.53 8.47
C GLY A 109 1.19 1.94 9.00
N ILE A 110 1.25 1.74 10.31
CA ILE A 110 2.49 1.39 11.03
C ILE A 110 2.40 -0.07 11.47
N GLU A 111 3.22 -0.92 10.85
CA GLU A 111 3.53 -2.32 11.24
C GLU A 111 2.58 -2.95 12.28
N ASP A 112 1.34 -3.18 11.89
CA ASP A 112 0.34 -3.89 12.70
C ASP A 112 -0.11 -3.25 14.04
N THR A 113 0.34 -2.05 14.39
CA THR A 113 0.02 -1.43 15.69
C THR A 113 -1.03 -0.33 15.67
N GLU A 114 -1.18 0.41 14.56
CA GLU A 114 -2.07 1.58 14.51
C GLU A 114 -2.75 1.70 13.16
N ILE A 115 -4.01 2.16 13.16
CA ILE A 115 -4.71 2.57 11.95
C ILE A 115 -3.93 3.69 11.25
N GLY A 116 -3.69 3.54 9.94
CA GLY A 116 -2.97 4.56 9.19
C GLY A 116 -3.44 4.76 7.75
N MET A 117 -3.12 5.94 7.25
CA MET A 117 -3.45 6.37 5.89
C MET A 117 -2.17 6.60 5.12
N ILE A 118 -2.06 6.01 3.94
CA ILE A 118 -1.00 6.32 2.97
C ILE A 118 -1.60 7.03 1.75
N THR A 119 -0.93 8.05 1.25
CA THR A 119 -1.39 8.84 0.12
C THR A 119 -0.66 8.44 -1.16
N LEU A 120 -1.40 8.15 -2.23
CA LEU A 120 -0.88 7.88 -3.57
C LEU A 120 -1.34 8.98 -4.54
N ASN A 121 -0.41 9.59 -5.26
CA ASN A 121 -0.72 10.68 -6.20
C ASN A 121 -0.66 10.22 -7.67
N ARG A 122 -0.66 8.91 -7.93
CA ARG A 122 -0.62 8.39 -9.29
C ARG A 122 -1.45 7.13 -9.48
N PHE A 123 -0.81 6.01 -9.83
CA PHE A 123 -1.48 4.75 -10.16
C PHE A 123 -1.16 3.72 -9.09
N LEU A 124 -2.15 2.91 -8.76
CA LEU A 124 -2.00 1.71 -7.96
C LEU A 124 -2.32 0.51 -8.84
N ARG A 125 -1.36 -0.41 -8.98
CA ARG A 125 -1.59 -1.74 -9.54
C ARG A 125 -1.29 -2.77 -8.47
N ILE A 126 -2.22 -3.69 -8.24
CA ILE A 126 -1.99 -4.88 -7.42
C ILE A 126 -2.21 -6.08 -8.31
N ALA A 127 -1.20 -6.93 -8.40
CA ALA A 127 -1.22 -8.08 -9.28
C ALA A 127 -0.37 -9.24 -8.79
N ASP A 128 -0.45 -10.36 -9.49
CA ASP A 128 0.39 -11.55 -9.29
C ASP A 128 0.26 -12.11 -7.86
N ASN A 129 -0.98 -12.13 -7.33
CA ASN A 129 -1.32 -12.45 -5.93
C ASN A 129 -0.74 -11.46 -4.92
N GLY A 130 -0.49 -10.23 -5.34
CA GLY A 130 -0.16 -9.12 -4.44
C GLY A 130 -1.30 -8.86 -3.47
N VAL A 131 -0.97 -8.54 -2.22
CA VAL A 131 -1.95 -8.43 -1.13
C VAL A 131 -2.10 -6.97 -0.72
N LEU A 132 -3.33 -6.46 -0.72
CA LEU A 132 -3.68 -5.28 0.09
C LEU A 132 -4.12 -5.76 1.47
N LYS A 133 -3.38 -5.39 2.51
CA LYS A 133 -3.72 -5.70 3.90
C LYS A 133 -4.28 -4.46 4.59
N ILE A 134 -5.52 -4.53 5.07
CA ILE A 134 -6.23 -3.45 5.76
C ILE A 134 -6.62 -3.89 7.17
N ARG A 135 -6.22 -3.10 8.17
CA ARG A 135 -6.70 -3.21 9.54
C ARG A 135 -7.99 -2.43 9.71
N ILE A 136 -8.90 -2.99 10.50
CA ILE A 136 -10.14 -2.32 10.92
C ILE A 136 -10.32 -2.59 12.41
N ASP A 137 -10.42 -1.54 13.22
CA ASP A 137 -10.64 -1.63 14.66
C ASP A 137 -11.73 -0.65 15.12
N GLY A 138 -11.96 -0.56 16.43
CA GLY A 138 -12.95 0.35 17.01
C GLY A 138 -12.63 1.84 16.86
N SER A 139 -11.45 2.20 16.37
CA SER A 139 -11.03 3.58 16.10
C SER A 139 -11.15 3.96 14.61
N GLY A 140 -11.07 2.99 13.69
CA GLY A 140 -11.20 3.25 12.26
C GLY A 140 -10.66 2.10 11.40
N SER A 141 -10.18 2.45 10.20
CA SER A 141 -9.55 1.52 9.26
C SER A 141 -8.30 2.11 8.62
N ASP A 142 -7.38 1.23 8.22
CA ASP A 142 -6.32 1.61 7.29
C ASP A 142 -6.94 2.12 5.99
N ILE A 143 -6.33 3.15 5.38
CA ILE A 143 -6.84 3.77 4.15
C ILE A 143 -5.71 3.96 3.14
N VAL A 144 -5.94 3.52 1.91
CA VAL A 144 -5.19 4.02 0.75
C VAL A 144 -5.93 5.23 0.19
N LYS A 145 -5.31 6.41 0.21
CA LYS A 145 -5.90 7.63 -0.32
C LYS A 145 -5.30 7.99 -1.66
N MET A 146 -6.09 7.99 -2.72
CA MET A 146 -5.69 8.36 -4.08
C MET A 146 -6.16 9.79 -4.36
N THR A 147 -5.24 10.77 -4.47
CA THR A 147 -5.65 12.19 -4.55
C THR A 147 -5.59 12.79 -5.96
N HIS A 148 -4.88 12.15 -6.89
CA HIS A 148 -4.69 12.73 -8.22
C HIS A 148 -5.96 12.59 -9.08
N PRO A 149 -6.40 13.63 -9.84
CA PRO A 149 -7.68 13.56 -10.57
C PRO A 149 -7.80 12.41 -11.57
N GLN A 150 -6.66 12.01 -12.14
CA GLN A 150 -6.54 10.91 -13.10
C GLN A 150 -5.95 9.64 -12.49
N THR A 151 -6.17 9.37 -11.21
CA THR A 151 -5.77 8.10 -10.56
C THR A 151 -6.25 6.90 -11.35
N ARG A 152 -5.52 5.80 -11.29
CA ARG A 152 -5.96 4.50 -11.82
C ARG A 152 -5.69 3.45 -10.77
N ILE A 153 -6.67 2.60 -10.53
CA ILE A 153 -6.56 1.44 -9.65
C ILE A 153 -6.81 0.22 -10.51
N LEU A 154 -5.83 -0.67 -10.59
CA LEU A 154 -5.91 -1.89 -11.38
C LEU A 154 -5.65 -3.10 -10.49
N LEU A 155 -6.63 -3.99 -10.41
CA LEU A 155 -6.60 -5.22 -9.62
C LEU A 155 -6.59 -6.43 -10.56
N GLN A 156 -5.48 -7.16 -10.61
CA GLN A 156 -5.27 -8.29 -11.53
C GLN A 156 -4.76 -9.51 -10.77
N ASP A 157 -5.65 -10.39 -10.34
CA ASP A 157 -5.31 -11.45 -9.38
C ASP A 157 -4.75 -10.85 -8.08
N ALA A 158 -5.35 -9.75 -7.63
CA ALA A 158 -5.04 -9.08 -6.37
C ALA A 158 -5.76 -9.77 -5.21
N GLU A 159 -5.13 -9.87 -4.05
CA GLU A 159 -5.73 -10.38 -2.83
C GLU A 159 -6.05 -9.25 -1.85
N LEU A 160 -7.09 -9.46 -1.04
CA LEU A 160 -7.48 -8.57 0.04
C LEU A 160 -7.42 -9.33 1.37
N ASP A 161 -6.57 -8.85 2.28
CA ASP A 161 -6.49 -9.34 3.66
C ASP A 161 -7.11 -8.31 4.60
N LEU A 162 -8.23 -8.66 5.24
CA LEU A 162 -8.93 -7.82 6.20
C LEU A 162 -8.63 -8.28 7.63
N ALA A 163 -7.78 -7.53 8.32
CA ALA A 163 -7.50 -7.73 9.74
C ALA A 163 -8.55 -6.99 10.60
N ILE A 164 -9.65 -7.67 10.91
CA ILE A 164 -10.74 -7.11 11.74
C ILE A 164 -10.43 -7.36 13.22
N LEU A 165 -10.04 -6.29 13.91
CA LEU A 165 -9.70 -6.28 15.34
C LEU A 165 -10.90 -5.89 16.21
N GLU A 166 -10.67 -5.78 17.52
CA GLU A 166 -11.70 -5.39 18.49
C GLU A 166 -12.40 -4.09 18.07
N GLY A 167 -13.74 -4.10 18.08
CA GLY A 167 -14.56 -2.97 17.63
C GLY A 167 -14.70 -2.82 16.11
N GLY A 168 -13.80 -3.38 15.30
CA GLY A 168 -13.78 -3.19 13.84
C GLY A 168 -15.02 -3.72 13.11
N ILE A 169 -15.68 -4.73 13.70
CA ILE A 169 -16.95 -5.23 13.15
C ILE A 169 -18.07 -4.19 13.19
N HIS A 170 -18.07 -3.30 14.18
CA HIS A 170 -19.06 -2.22 14.28
C HIS A 170 -18.81 -1.18 13.19
N MET A 171 -17.56 -0.93 12.82
CA MET A 171 -17.21 -0.05 11.70
C MET A 171 -17.73 -0.63 10.39
N LEU A 172 -17.48 -1.92 10.13
CA LEU A 172 -17.99 -2.59 8.93
C LEU A 172 -19.52 -2.54 8.81
N ALA A 173 -20.26 -2.52 9.92
CA ALA A 173 -21.72 -2.37 9.88
C ALA A 173 -22.18 -1.00 9.34
N SER A 174 -21.33 0.02 9.43
CA SER A 174 -21.58 1.36 8.86
C SER A 174 -21.01 1.54 7.44
N GLY A 175 -20.24 0.57 6.95
CA GLY A 175 -19.44 0.69 5.73
C GLY A 175 -18.10 1.38 6.01
N VAL A 176 -17.03 0.79 5.49
CA VAL A 176 -15.65 1.23 5.71
C VAL A 176 -14.95 1.43 4.38
N THR A 177 -14.47 2.64 4.11
CA THR A 177 -13.63 2.92 2.94
C THR A 177 -12.24 2.32 3.14
N LEU A 178 -11.85 1.40 2.25
CA LEU A 178 -10.52 0.81 2.21
C LEU A 178 -9.59 1.62 1.28
N VAL A 179 -10.15 2.09 0.17
CA VAL A 179 -9.47 2.95 -0.79
C VAL A 179 -10.37 4.15 -1.11
N ASP A 180 -9.91 5.35 -0.76
CA ASP A 180 -10.53 6.65 -1.08
C ASP A 180 -9.97 7.13 -2.42
N ASN A 181 -10.78 7.04 -3.49
CA ASN A 181 -10.41 7.40 -4.84
C ASN A 181 -11.00 8.75 -5.24
N GLN A 182 -10.23 9.81 -4.98
CA GLN A 182 -10.66 11.19 -5.27
C GLN A 182 -10.56 11.57 -6.75
N GLY A 183 -10.02 10.68 -7.60
CA GLY A 183 -10.02 10.84 -9.04
C GLY A 183 -11.37 10.45 -9.67
N THR A 184 -11.42 10.41 -11.00
CA THR A 184 -12.67 10.10 -11.73
C THR A 184 -12.66 8.75 -12.45
N ASN A 185 -11.51 8.07 -12.52
CA ASN A 185 -11.48 6.76 -13.17
C ASN A 185 -12.01 5.68 -12.19
N PRO A 186 -12.80 4.71 -12.70
CA PRO A 186 -13.27 3.60 -11.88
C PRO A 186 -12.11 2.70 -11.46
N VAL A 187 -12.38 1.85 -10.47
CA VAL A 187 -11.51 0.71 -10.17
C VAL A 187 -11.66 -0.30 -11.31
N GLU A 188 -10.52 -0.73 -11.88
CA GLU A 188 -10.48 -1.75 -12.93
C GLU A 188 -10.12 -3.11 -12.30
N GLY A 189 -11.02 -4.08 -12.44
CA GLY A 189 -10.85 -5.41 -11.84
C GLY A 189 -11.47 -5.53 -10.45
N ALA A 190 -11.13 -6.59 -9.73
CA ALA A 190 -11.62 -6.88 -8.38
C ALA A 190 -10.58 -7.70 -7.62
N PHE A 191 -10.63 -7.66 -6.28
CA PHE A 191 -9.90 -8.60 -5.45
C PHE A 191 -10.43 -10.03 -5.66
N ALA A 192 -9.51 -10.99 -5.73
CA ALA A 192 -9.80 -12.40 -5.83
C ALA A 192 -10.69 -12.83 -4.64
N GLY A 193 -11.77 -13.56 -4.95
CA GLY A 193 -12.75 -13.99 -3.95
C GLY A 193 -13.77 -12.94 -3.53
N PHE A 194 -13.58 -11.66 -3.84
CA PHE A 194 -14.47 -10.54 -3.48
C PHE A 194 -15.05 -9.83 -4.72
N PRO A 195 -15.92 -10.46 -5.52
CA PRO A 195 -16.56 -9.77 -6.63
C PRO A 195 -17.57 -8.72 -6.12
N GLU A 196 -17.88 -7.74 -6.97
CA GLU A 196 -18.75 -6.60 -6.67
C GLU A 196 -20.03 -7.01 -5.93
N GLY A 197 -20.23 -6.43 -4.74
CA GLY A 197 -21.43 -6.56 -3.91
C GLY A 197 -21.70 -7.96 -3.33
N ARG A 198 -20.90 -8.97 -3.67
CA ARG A 198 -21.14 -10.35 -3.21
C ARG A 198 -20.71 -10.50 -1.76
N PRO A 199 -21.59 -10.97 -0.85
CA PRO A 199 -21.18 -11.30 0.51
C PRO A 199 -20.25 -12.52 0.52
N VAL A 200 -19.06 -12.34 1.08
CA VAL A 200 -18.01 -13.36 1.28
C VAL A 200 -17.91 -13.67 2.77
N ASP A 201 -17.83 -14.96 3.11
CA ASP A 201 -17.70 -15.41 4.50
C ASP A 201 -16.29 -15.07 5.01
N ILE A 202 -16.23 -14.33 6.12
CA ILE A 202 -14.99 -13.96 6.82
C ILE A 202 -14.82 -14.75 8.13
N GLY A 203 -15.61 -15.81 8.31
CA GLY A 203 -15.64 -16.65 9.50
C GLY A 203 -16.65 -16.17 10.54
N ASN A 204 -16.93 -17.05 11.52
CA ASN A 204 -17.86 -16.78 12.62
C ASN A 204 -19.28 -16.37 12.17
N GLY A 205 -19.72 -16.82 10.99
CA GLY A 205 -21.03 -16.51 10.43
C GLY A 205 -21.20 -15.06 9.97
N ARG A 206 -20.09 -14.33 9.82
CA ARG A 206 -20.07 -12.94 9.35
C ARG A 206 -19.71 -12.92 7.87
N PHE A 207 -20.40 -12.06 7.13
CA PHE A 207 -20.18 -11.90 5.70
C PHE A 207 -19.81 -10.45 5.41
N VAL A 208 -18.82 -10.22 4.56
CA VAL A 208 -18.46 -8.88 4.07
C VAL A 208 -18.71 -8.82 2.58
N ALA A 209 -19.32 -7.74 2.12
CA ALA A 209 -19.37 -7.39 0.70
C ALA A 209 -18.42 -6.23 0.43
N ILE A 210 -17.71 -6.29 -0.70
CA ILE A 210 -16.89 -5.21 -1.22
C ILE A 210 -17.64 -4.58 -2.39
N THR A 211 -17.73 -3.25 -2.40
CA THR A 211 -18.09 -2.48 -3.60
C THR A 211 -16.87 -1.70 -4.09
N TYR A 212 -16.67 -1.70 -5.39
CA TYR A 212 -15.63 -0.95 -6.11
C TYR A 212 -16.18 0.36 -6.71
N GLU A 213 -17.45 0.65 -6.45
CA GLU A 213 -18.19 1.85 -6.87
C GLU A 213 -18.70 2.64 -5.65
N GLY A 214 -18.01 2.53 -4.51
CA GLY A 214 -18.39 3.16 -3.25
C GLY A 214 -18.19 4.68 -3.24
N GLY A 215 -18.69 5.32 -2.17
CA GLY A 215 -18.49 6.74 -1.90
C GLY A 215 -18.95 7.68 -3.03
N ASN A 216 -18.01 8.30 -3.73
CA ASN A 216 -18.25 9.17 -4.90
C ASN A 216 -18.46 8.41 -6.22
N GLY A 217 -18.44 7.07 -6.20
CA GLY A 217 -18.69 6.20 -7.35
C GLY A 217 -17.48 5.38 -7.82
N ASN A 218 -16.33 5.51 -7.16
CA ASN A 218 -15.11 4.77 -7.50
C ASN A 218 -14.22 4.44 -6.28
N ASP A 219 -14.76 4.54 -5.07
CA ASP A 219 -14.08 4.08 -3.85
C ASP A 219 -14.22 2.57 -3.68
N ILE A 220 -13.26 1.95 -2.99
CA ILE A 220 -13.40 0.58 -2.51
C ILE A 220 -13.92 0.61 -1.08
N VAL A 221 -15.13 0.09 -0.87
CA VAL A 221 -15.82 0.10 0.43
C VAL A 221 -16.19 -1.32 0.84
N ALA A 222 -15.89 -1.66 2.10
CA ALA A 222 -16.28 -2.92 2.74
C ALA A 222 -17.46 -2.71 3.68
N THR A 223 -18.47 -3.56 3.57
CA THR A 223 -19.68 -3.49 4.41
C THR A 223 -20.04 -4.86 4.96
N LEU A 224 -20.33 -4.91 6.26
CA LEU A 224 -20.87 -6.10 6.91
C LEU A 224 -22.27 -6.41 6.36
N GLN A 225 -22.48 -7.67 6.00
CA GLN A 225 -23.73 -8.19 5.49
C GLN A 225 -24.38 -9.09 6.53
N ASN A 226 -25.57 -8.68 6.98
CA ASN A 226 -26.42 -9.55 7.78
C ASN A 226 -27.16 -10.48 6.83
N ARG A 227 -26.80 -11.77 6.80
CA ARG A 227 -27.71 -12.76 6.22
C ARG A 227 -28.88 -12.91 7.18
N GLY A 228 -30.02 -12.29 6.85
CA GLY A 228 -31.26 -12.49 7.59
C GLY A 228 -31.50 -13.99 7.78
N SER A 229 -31.87 -14.38 8.98
CA SER A 229 -32.34 -15.74 9.27
C SER A 229 -33.34 -16.13 8.19
N VAL A 230 -33.06 -17.22 7.47
CA VAL A 230 -34.07 -17.85 6.63
C VAL A 230 -35.20 -18.27 7.56
N PHE A 231 -36.30 -17.52 7.57
CA PHE A 231 -37.53 -17.96 8.20
C PHE A 231 -38.04 -19.13 7.37
N ILE A 232 -37.75 -20.36 7.82
CA ILE A 232 -38.50 -21.53 7.36
C ILE A 232 -39.90 -21.37 7.95
N VAL A 233 -40.84 -20.86 7.16
CA VAL A 233 -42.27 -20.99 7.47
C VAL A 233 -42.57 -22.49 7.32
N ARG A 234 -42.79 -23.17 8.44
CA ARG A 234 -43.38 -24.51 8.47
C ARG A 234 -44.89 -24.42 8.34
#